data_AF-B4NFQ0-F1
#
_entry.id   AF-B4NFQ0-F1
#
_cell.length_a   1.000
_cell.length_b   1.000
_cell.length_c   1.000
_cell.angle_alpha   90.00
_cell.angle_beta   90.00
_cell.angle_gamma   90.00
#
_symmetry.space_group_name_H-M   'P 1'
#
loop_
_entity.id
_entity.type
_entity.pdbx_description
1 polymer ?
#
loop_
_entity_poly.entity_id
_entity_poly.type
_entity_poly.pdbx_seq_one_letter_code
_entity_poly.pdbx_strand_id
1 'polypeptide(L)'
;MPRKKNHKTPIEVGDFVFAKVNGYRAWPARVLEVNPRYQVYFYGTCNTTKVNRNQIFPYIKHKNSLGNLIKPRVGRKSTFRVAMRNMELAYNDPDNDIDYANATAAAD
;
A
#
# COMPACT_ATOMS: atom_id res chain seq x y z
N MET A 1 -16.45 27.10 -17.22
CA MET A 1 -16.30 26.46 -15.90
C MET A 1 -14.85 26.04 -15.69
N PRO A 2 -14.12 26.54 -14.69
CA PRO A 2 -12.77 26.06 -14.42
C PRO A 2 -12.83 24.62 -13.89
N ARG A 3 -12.20 23.68 -14.60
CA ARG A 3 -12.00 22.30 -14.11
C ARG A 3 -11.19 22.40 -12.82
N LYS A 4 -11.78 21.99 -11.68
CA LYS A 4 -11.05 21.88 -10.41
C LYS A 4 -9.81 21.01 -10.67
N LYS A 5 -8.62 21.63 -10.64
CA LYS A 5 -7.36 20.90 -10.64
C LYS A 5 -7.34 20.10 -9.34
N ASN A 6 -7.56 18.80 -9.45
CA ASN A 6 -7.40 17.88 -8.33
C ASN A 6 -5.94 17.94 -7.90
N HIS A 7 -5.66 18.66 -6.82
CA HIS A 7 -4.36 18.65 -6.17
C HIS A 7 -4.18 17.23 -5.61
N LYS A 8 -3.57 16.35 -6.40
CA LYS A 8 -3.12 15.05 -5.91
C LYS A 8 -1.94 15.37 -5.00
N THR A 9 -2.07 15.09 -3.72
CA THR A 9 -0.97 15.22 -2.76
C THR A 9 0.26 14.48 -3.31
N PRO A 10 1.48 15.04 -3.20
CA PRO A 10 2.70 14.30 -3.45
C PRO A 10 2.69 13.00 -2.64
N ILE A 11 3.25 11.94 -3.22
CA ILE A 11 3.42 10.67 -2.52
C ILE A 11 4.91 10.56 -2.25
N GLU A 12 5.27 10.34 -1.00
CA GLU A 12 6.64 10.35 -0.49
C GLU A 12 7.04 8.96 0.02
N VAL A 13 8.32 8.79 0.35
CA VAL A 13 8.82 7.57 0.98
C VAL A 13 8.18 7.41 2.37
N GLY A 14 7.82 6.18 2.72
CA GLY A 14 7.11 5.87 3.96
C GLY A 14 5.60 6.03 3.89
N ASP A 15 5.05 6.63 2.81
CA ASP A 15 3.61 6.80 2.66
C ASP A 15 2.87 5.46 2.58
N PHE A 16 1.75 5.41 3.28
CA PHE A 16 0.81 4.29 3.25
C PHE A 16 -0.11 4.41 2.03
N VAL A 17 -0.12 3.37 1.20
CA VAL A 17 -0.85 3.37 -0.08
C VAL A 17 -1.50 2.02 -0.37
N PHE A 18 -2.43 2.01 -1.31
CA PHE A 18 -2.77 0.80 -2.05
C PHE A 18 -2.03 0.81 -3.39
N ALA A 19 -1.34 -0.27 -3.69
CA ALA A 19 -0.70 -0.47 -4.99
C ALA A 19 -1.45 -1.54 -5.80
N LYS A 20 -1.64 -1.28 -7.10
CA LYS A 20 -2.35 -2.16 -8.03
C LYS A 20 -1.41 -2.69 -9.11
N VAL A 21 -1.14 -3.99 -9.06
CA VAL A 21 -0.43 -4.71 -10.13
C VAL A 21 -1.39 -5.49 -11.02
N ASN A 22 -0.95 -5.88 -12.22
CA ASN A 22 -1.79 -6.62 -13.16
C ASN A 22 -2.18 -7.99 -12.61
N GLY A 23 -3.42 -8.44 -12.84
CA GLY A 23 -3.91 -9.75 -12.36
C GLY A 23 -4.29 -9.85 -10.87
N TYR A 24 -3.97 -8.85 -10.04
CA TYR A 24 -4.27 -8.87 -8.59
C TYR A 24 -5.21 -7.73 -8.18
N ARG A 25 -5.85 -7.83 -7.01
CA ARG A 25 -6.56 -6.68 -6.43
C ARG A 25 -5.58 -5.56 -6.02
N ALA A 26 -6.08 -4.35 -5.79
CA ALA A 26 -5.28 -3.33 -5.12
C ALA A 26 -4.92 -3.83 -3.71
N TRP A 27 -3.64 -3.75 -3.36
CA TRP A 27 -3.07 -4.38 -2.17
C TRP A 27 -2.47 -3.34 -1.20
N PRO A 28 -2.64 -3.50 0.12
CA PRO A 28 -2.03 -2.60 1.12
C PRO A 28 -0.51 -2.61 1.01
N ALA A 29 0.09 -1.43 0.90
CA ALA A 29 1.51 -1.26 0.66
C ALA A 29 2.08 0.01 1.32
N ARG A 30 3.40 0.09 1.41
CA ARG A 30 4.15 1.26 1.88
C ARG A 30 5.22 1.63 0.84
N VAL A 31 5.42 2.92 0.61
CA VAL A 31 6.38 3.40 -0.40
C VAL A 31 7.79 3.29 0.16
N LEU A 32 8.68 2.61 -0.57
CA LEU A 32 10.11 2.49 -0.25
C LEU A 32 10.92 3.58 -0.95
N GLU A 33 10.63 3.85 -2.23
CA GLU A 33 11.37 4.82 -3.04
C GLU A 33 10.44 5.50 -4.05
N VAL A 34 10.81 6.70 -4.51
CA VAL A 34 9.99 7.53 -5.40
C VAL A 34 10.62 7.76 -6.79
N ASN A 35 11.88 7.38 -7.06
CA ASN A 35 12.58 7.75 -8.30
C ASN A 35 13.17 6.56 -9.08
N PRO A 36 12.96 6.45 -10.41
CA PRO A 36 12.01 7.16 -11.29
C PRO A 36 10.58 6.56 -11.28
N ARG A 37 10.40 5.43 -10.58
CA ARG A 37 9.12 4.77 -10.34
C ARG A 37 8.97 4.56 -8.85
N TYR A 38 7.74 4.40 -8.39
CA TYR A 38 7.49 4.14 -6.99
C TYR A 38 7.80 2.69 -6.67
N GLN A 39 8.82 2.45 -5.85
CA GLN A 39 9.03 1.15 -5.25
C GLN A 39 8.13 1.03 -4.04
N VAL A 40 7.38 -0.07 -3.94
CA VAL A 40 6.44 -0.31 -2.84
C VAL A 40 6.70 -1.66 -2.21
N TYR A 41 6.53 -1.73 -0.90
CA TYR A 41 6.51 -2.94 -0.09
C TYR A 41 5.06 -3.37 0.17
N PHE A 42 4.72 -4.63 -0.12
CA PHE A 42 3.38 -5.18 0.11
C PHE A 42 3.28 -5.91 1.44
N TYR A 43 2.37 -5.45 2.30
CA TYR A 43 2.12 -6.14 3.57
C TYR A 43 1.58 -7.56 3.35
N GLY A 44 1.94 -8.47 4.26
CA GLY A 44 1.48 -9.86 4.29
C GLY A 44 2.15 -10.80 3.29
N THR A 45 2.72 -10.31 2.19
CA THR A 45 3.57 -11.09 1.28
C THR A 45 5.05 -10.71 1.36
N CYS A 46 5.36 -9.57 1.97
CA CYS A 46 6.70 -8.99 2.06
C CYS A 46 7.40 -8.78 0.71
N ASN A 47 6.64 -8.80 -0.39
CA ASN A 47 7.19 -8.58 -1.73
C ASN A 47 7.37 -7.09 -1.98
N THR A 48 8.37 -6.75 -2.78
CA THR A 48 8.60 -5.40 -3.28
C THR A 48 8.42 -5.33 -4.79
N THR A 49 7.95 -4.20 -5.31
CA THR A 49 7.88 -4.00 -6.76
C THR A 49 7.85 -2.53 -7.14
N LYS A 50 8.19 -2.23 -8.38
CA LYS A 50 8.11 -0.88 -8.95
C LYS A 50 6.78 -0.70 -9.69
N VAL A 51 6.00 0.30 -9.29
CA VAL A 51 4.70 0.64 -9.89
C VAL A 51 4.68 2.07 -10.40
N ASN A 52 3.77 2.33 -11.34
CA ASN A 52 3.54 3.65 -11.88
C ASN A 52 2.63 4.47 -10.96
N ARG A 53 2.65 5.81 -11.09
CA ARG A 53 1.81 6.71 -10.30
C ARG A 53 0.30 6.43 -10.44
N ASN A 54 -0.14 5.93 -11.59
CA ASN A 54 -1.55 5.58 -11.84
C ASN A 54 -2.01 4.28 -11.13
N GLN A 55 -1.06 3.52 -10.59
CA GLN A 55 -1.30 2.28 -9.87
C GLN A 55 -1.23 2.47 -8.35
N ILE A 56 -0.99 3.69 -7.88
CA ILE A 56 -0.87 4.02 -6.45
C ILE A 56 -2.04 4.89 -6.02
N PHE A 57 -2.65 4.50 -4.91
CA PHE A 57 -3.81 5.15 -4.34
C PHE A 57 -3.52 5.44 -2.86
N PRO A 58 -3.59 6.70 -2.40
CA PRO A 58 -3.37 7.03 -0.99
C PRO A 58 -4.30 6.23 -0.08
N TYR A 59 -3.75 5.62 0.97
CA TYR A 59 -4.45 4.69 1.85
C TYR A 59 -5.69 5.31 2.46
N ILE A 60 -5.56 6.44 3.15
CA ILE A 60 -6.66 7.11 3.87
C ILE A 60 -7.84 7.42 2.95
N LYS A 61 -7.56 7.88 1.73
CA LYS A 61 -8.59 8.23 0.77
C LYS A 61 -9.34 7.01 0.21
N HIS A 62 -8.68 5.85 0.14
CA HIS A 62 -9.22 4.65 -0.52
C HIS A 62 -9.45 3.47 0.42
N LYS A 63 -9.22 3.61 1.73
CA LYS A 63 -9.39 2.56 2.73
C LYS A 63 -10.77 1.94 2.66
N ASN A 64 -11.82 2.76 2.58
CA ASN A 64 -13.21 2.29 2.56
C ASN A 64 -13.59 1.55 1.26
N SER A 65 -12.95 1.88 0.13
CA SER A 65 -13.28 1.27 -1.17
C SER A 65 -12.39 0.08 -1.51
N LEU A 66 -11.09 0.16 -1.23
CA LEU A 66 -10.09 -0.85 -1.58
C LEU A 66 -9.73 -1.78 -0.43
N GLY A 67 -9.90 -1.34 0.82
CA GLY A 67 -9.58 -2.10 2.03
C GLY A 67 -10.64 -3.13 2.43
N ASN A 68 -11.85 -3.04 1.88
CA ASN A 68 -12.91 -3.99 2.18
C ASN A 68 -12.72 -5.32 1.43
N LEU A 69 -13.00 -6.43 2.10
CA LEU A 69 -13.05 -7.74 1.47
C LEU A 69 -14.43 -7.95 0.85
N ILE A 70 -14.49 -8.25 -0.45
CA ILE A 70 -15.70 -8.89 -1.01
C ILE A 70 -15.84 -10.22 -0.28
N LYS A 71 -16.94 -10.39 0.47
CA LYS A 71 -17.28 -11.46 1.42
C LYS A 71 -16.27 -12.63 1.45
N PRO A 72 -15.49 -12.80 2.55
CA PRO A 72 -14.56 -13.93 2.65
C PRO A 72 -15.32 -15.25 2.50
N ARG A 73 -14.77 -16.18 1.73
CA ARG A 73 -15.25 -17.57 1.79
C ARG A 73 -15.02 -18.09 3.21
N VAL A 74 -16.08 -18.65 3.80
CA VAL A 74 -16.07 -19.19 5.16
C VAL A 74 -14.89 -20.17 5.31
N GLY A 75 -14.13 -20.04 6.40
CA GLY A 75 -13.02 -20.93 6.73
C GLY A 75 -11.64 -20.58 6.15
N ARG A 76 -11.50 -19.59 5.25
CA ARG A 76 -10.16 -19.15 4.78
C ARG A 76 -9.71 -17.86 5.46
N LYS A 77 -8.57 -17.92 6.16
CA LYS A 77 -7.80 -16.71 6.49
C LYS A 77 -7.37 -16.08 5.15
N SER A 78 -7.84 -14.87 4.90
CA SER A 78 -7.51 -14.16 3.67
C SER A 78 -6.18 -13.46 3.90
N THR A 79 -5.16 -13.78 3.09
CA THR A 79 -3.84 -13.10 3.12
C THR A 79 -4.01 -11.59 3.05
N PHE A 80 -4.99 -11.10 2.28
CA PHE A 80 -5.31 -9.69 2.20
C PHE A 80 -5.78 -9.10 3.54
N ARG A 81 -6.62 -9.82 4.29
CA ARG A 81 -7.10 -9.36 5.60
C ARG A 81 -5.96 -9.29 6.62
N VAL A 82 -5.03 -10.24 6.56
CA VAL A 82 -3.80 -10.19 7.39
C VAL A 82 -2.95 -8.99 6.97
N ALA A 83 -2.72 -8.80 5.68
CA ALA A 83 -1.97 -7.67 5.15
C ALA A 83 -2.57 -6.31 5.57
N MET A 84 -3.90 -6.16 5.48
CA MET A 84 -4.60 -4.96 5.94
C MET A 84 -4.40 -4.70 7.43
N ARG A 85 -4.46 -5.75 8.25
CA ARG A 85 -4.23 -5.64 9.70
C ARG A 85 -2.79 -5.23 10.00
N ASN A 86 -1.81 -5.84 9.33
CA ASN A 86 -0.40 -5.48 9.52
C ASN A 86 -0.15 -4.01 9.12
N MET A 87 -0.69 -3.58 7.98
CA MET A 87 -0.64 -2.19 7.56
C MET A 87 -1.31 -1.25 8.58
N GLU A 88 -2.44 -1.63 9.16
CA GLU A 88 -3.13 -0.81 10.18
C GLU A 88 -2.33 -0.69 11.48
N LEU A 89 -1.66 -1.77 11.91
CA LEU A 89 -0.76 -1.71 13.06
C LEU A 89 0.40 -0.77 12.78
N ALA A 90 1.06 -0.93 11.63
CA ALA A 90 2.13 -0.02 11.19
C ALA A 90 1.66 1.42 10.99
N TYR A 91 0.42 1.64 10.55
CA TYR A 91 -0.13 2.99 10.41
C TYR A 91 -0.32 3.68 11.77
N ASN A 92 -0.71 2.92 12.80
CA ASN A 92 -0.90 3.44 14.15
C ASN A 92 0.43 3.59 14.92
N ASP A 93 1.43 2.78 14.58
CA ASP A 93 2.75 2.75 15.20
C ASP A 93 3.86 2.52 14.16
N PRO A 94 4.21 3.56 13.37
CA PRO A 94 5.11 3.42 12.24
C PRO A 94 6.56 3.10 12.60
N ASP A 95 6.98 3.46 13.81
CA ASP A 95 8.35 3.30 14.31
C ASP A 95 8.65 1.84 14.66
N ASN A 96 7.62 1.06 14.99
CA ASN A 96 7.73 -0.37 15.32
C ASN A 96 7.46 -1.29 14.11
N ASP A 97 7.41 -0.76 12.88
CA ASP A 97 7.24 -1.55 11.66
C ASP A 97 8.58 -2.18 11.21
N ILE A 98 8.98 -3.23 11.92
CA ILE A 98 10.22 -3.98 11.67
C ILE A 98 10.23 -4.58 10.25
N ASP A 99 9.08 -5.03 9.75
CA ASP A 99 8.97 -5.63 8.42
C ASP A 99 9.32 -4.61 7.32
N TYR A 100 8.81 -3.38 7.45
CA TYR A 100 9.15 -2.29 6.54
C TYR A 100 10.60 -1.81 6.70
N ALA A 101 11.11 -1.74 7.92
CA ALA A 101 12.50 -1.36 8.18
C ALA A 101 13.47 -2.34 7.49
N ASN A 102 13.22 -3.65 7.62
CA ASN A 102 13.98 -4.68 6.94
C ASN A 102 13.87 -4.57 5.41
N ALA A 103 12.68 -4.27 4.88
CA ALA A 103 12.47 -4.09 3.44
C ALA A 103 13.19 -2.84 2.89
N THR A 104 13.34 -1.80 3.71
CA THR A 104 14.09 -0.58 3.36
C THR A 104 15.59 -0.89 3.32
N ALA A 105 16.13 -1.53 4.36
CA ALA A 105 17.53 -1.93 4.40
C ALA A 105 17.95 -2.93 3.31
N ALA A 106 17.01 -3.70 2.75
CA ALA A 106 17.27 -4.58 1.61
C ALA A 106 17.17 -3.89 0.24
N ALA A 107 16.71 -2.63 0.20
CA ALA A 107 16.57 -1.85 -1.02
C ALA A 107 17.78 -0.94 -1.32
N ASP A 108 18.65 -0.72 -0.32
CA ASP A 108 19.95 -0.03 -0.44
C ASP A 108 21.04 -0.93 -1.06
#